data_AF-A0A8S9PTH1-F1
#
_entry.id   AF-A0A8S9PTH1-F1
#
_cell.length_a   1.000
_cell.length_b   1.000
_cell.length_c   1.000
_cell.angle_alpha   90.00
_cell.angle_beta   90.00
_cell.angle_gamma   90.00
#
_symmetry.space_group_name_H-M   'P 1'
#
loop_
_entity.id
_entity.type
_entity.pdbx_description
1 polymer ?
#
loop_
_entity_poly.entity_id
_entity_poly.type
_entity_poly.pdbx_seq_one_letter_code
_entity_poly.pdbx_strand_id
1 'polypeptide(L)'
;MKWSKALSLFENDERFKAVDRPRDREDLFDNYIVELERKEREKAVAEHRQKMAEYRKFLETCDYIKASTQWRKIQDRLEDDERCSCLEKIDRLIGFEDYINDLEKEEEELKRVEKEHVRRAERKNRDAFRTLLEEHVAAGILTAKTATRDTTSDEKCNEMREQRKKKRLYKSANCGVIPEL
;
A
#
# COMPACT_ATOMS: atom_id res chain seq x y z
N MET A 1 42.41 -12.96 11.75
CA MET A 1 43.78 -13.04 12.36
C MET A 1 44.31 -14.46 12.14
N LYS A 2 45.59 -14.67 11.80
CA LYS A 2 46.12 -16.04 11.57
C LYS A 2 46.38 -16.78 12.88
N TRP A 3 46.18 -18.10 12.88
CA TRP A 3 46.40 -18.99 14.03
C TRP A 3 47.79 -18.83 14.67
N SER A 4 48.86 -18.75 13.88
CA SER A 4 50.22 -18.57 14.40
C SER A 4 50.40 -17.30 15.25
N LYS A 5 49.63 -16.24 14.95
CA LYS A 5 49.62 -15.00 15.73
C LYS A 5 48.77 -15.13 16.99
N ALA A 6 47.68 -15.90 16.94
CA ALA A 6 46.87 -16.21 18.11
C ALA A 6 47.66 -17.05 19.13
N LEU A 7 48.46 -18.02 18.67
CA LEU A 7 49.35 -18.83 19.51
C LEU A 7 50.27 -17.95 20.36
N SER A 8 50.98 -17.00 19.73
CA SER A 8 51.86 -16.08 20.47
C SER A 8 51.14 -15.18 21.48
N LEU A 9 49.83 -14.97 21.31
CA LEU A 9 49.03 -14.15 22.23
C LEU A 9 48.50 -14.94 23.42
N PHE A 10 48.23 -16.24 23.23
CA PHE A 10 47.53 -17.07 24.22
C PHE A 10 48.39 -18.16 24.85
N GLU A 11 49.64 -18.35 24.42
CA GLU A 11 50.54 -19.42 24.90
C GLU A 11 50.67 -19.50 26.43
N ASN A 12 50.61 -18.36 27.12
CA ASN A 12 50.76 -18.27 28.57
C ASN A 12 49.42 -18.29 29.33
N ASP A 13 48.28 -18.28 28.65
CA ASP A 13 46.95 -18.29 29.27
C ASP A 13 46.57 -19.70 29.74
N GLU A 14 46.18 -19.83 31.00
CA GLU A 14 45.80 -21.11 31.60
C GLU A 14 44.58 -21.76 30.91
N ARG A 15 43.63 -20.96 30.41
CA ARG A 15 42.46 -21.47 29.68
C ARG A 15 42.85 -22.03 28.32
N PHE A 16 43.85 -21.44 27.68
CA PHE A 16 44.41 -21.94 26.43
C PHE A 16 45.13 -23.28 26.64
N LYS A 17 45.89 -23.41 27.74
CA LYS A 17 46.55 -24.68 28.12
C LYS A 17 45.56 -25.77 28.53
N ALA A 18 44.40 -25.40 29.10
CA ALA A 18 43.37 -26.33 29.58
C ALA A 18 42.68 -27.14 28.46
N VAL A 19 42.80 -26.75 27.19
CA VAL A 19 42.35 -27.56 26.06
C VAL A 19 43.49 -28.49 25.66
N ASP A 20 43.42 -29.78 25.94
CA ASP A 20 44.60 -30.66 25.84
C ASP A 20 45.14 -30.84 24.41
N ARG A 21 44.25 -30.92 23.42
CA ARG A 21 44.64 -31.21 22.03
C ARG A 21 44.93 -29.91 21.26
N PRO A 22 46.12 -29.75 20.65
CA PRO A 22 46.42 -28.58 19.83
C PRO A 22 45.44 -28.38 18.67
N ARG A 23 44.97 -29.49 18.08
CA ARG A 23 43.97 -29.47 17.01
C ARG A 23 42.65 -28.86 17.47
N ASP A 24 42.17 -29.27 18.64
CA ASP A 24 40.91 -28.74 19.19
C ASP A 24 41.03 -27.24 19.48
N ARG A 25 42.21 -26.74 19.88
CA ARG A 25 42.44 -25.29 20.07
C ARG A 25 42.36 -24.52 18.76
N GLU A 26 42.98 -25.05 17.70
CA GLU A 26 42.96 -24.46 16.36
C GLU A 26 41.53 -24.46 15.79
N ASP A 27 40.83 -25.59 15.87
CA ASP A 27 39.45 -25.71 15.41
C ASP A 27 38.49 -24.76 16.18
N LEU A 28 38.66 -24.63 17.51
CA LEU A 28 37.88 -23.67 18.31
C LEU A 28 38.15 -22.22 17.90
N PHE A 29 39.42 -21.89 17.66
CA PHE A 29 39.80 -20.55 17.21
C PHE A 29 39.22 -20.25 15.83
N ASP A 30 39.40 -21.13 14.87
CA ASP A 30 38.92 -20.94 13.50
C ASP A 30 37.39 -20.80 13.47
N ASN A 31 36.67 -21.66 14.19
CA ASN A 31 35.21 -21.55 14.32
C ASN A 31 34.80 -20.21 14.93
N TYR A 32 35.49 -19.75 15.98
CA TYR A 32 35.19 -18.47 16.61
C TYR A 32 35.45 -17.28 15.68
N ILE A 33 36.54 -17.31 14.90
CA ILE A 33 36.85 -16.26 13.93
C ILE A 33 35.78 -16.20 12.84
N VAL A 34 35.36 -17.34 12.29
CA VAL A 34 34.28 -17.40 11.30
C VAL A 34 32.97 -16.85 11.88
N GLU A 35 32.61 -17.23 13.10
CA GLU A 35 31.41 -16.72 13.77
C GLU A 35 31.50 -15.22 14.09
N LEU A 36 32.69 -14.73 14.43
CA LEU A 36 32.93 -13.31 14.68
C LEU A 36 32.78 -12.51 13.38
N GLU A 37 33.40 -12.95 12.27
CA GLU A 37 33.27 -12.32 10.96
C GLU A 37 31.81 -12.33 10.47
N ARG A 38 31.08 -13.42 10.73
CA ARG A 38 29.64 -13.50 10.45
C ARG A 38 28.87 -12.45 11.24
N LYS A 39 29.08 -12.35 12.55
CA LYS A 39 28.42 -11.36 13.41
C LYS A 39 28.75 -9.92 13.03
N GLU A 40 30.00 -9.62 12.70
CA GLU A 40 30.41 -8.28 12.26
C GLU A 40 29.74 -7.90 10.94
N ARG A 41 29.68 -8.84 9.98
CA ARG A 41 28.96 -8.65 8.71
C ARG A 41 27.47 -8.41 8.93
N GLU A 42 26.83 -9.22 9.77
CA GLU A 42 25.41 -9.07 10.10
C GLU A 42 25.12 -7.73 10.78
N LYS A 43 25.99 -7.30 11.69
CA LYS A 43 25.89 -5.98 12.34
C LYS A 43 26.03 -4.85 11.33
N ALA A 44 27.01 -4.92 10.43
CA ALA A 44 27.19 -3.91 9.38
C ALA A 44 25.96 -3.82 8.45
N VAL A 45 25.38 -4.96 8.06
CA VAL A 45 24.14 -5.00 7.27
C VAL A 45 22.97 -4.41 8.03
N ALA A 46 22.83 -4.72 9.32
CA ALA A 46 21.75 -4.17 10.15
C ALA A 46 21.87 -2.65 10.33
N GLU A 47 23.07 -2.14 10.57
CA GLU A 47 23.35 -0.70 10.66
C GLU A 47 23.09 0.01 9.32
N HIS A 48 23.52 -0.57 8.20
CA HIS A 48 23.23 -0.04 6.86
C HIS A 48 21.72 0.02 6.60
N ARG A 49 21.00 -1.08 6.89
CA ARG A 49 19.54 -1.14 6.78
C ARG A 49 18.85 -0.09 7.64
N GLN A 50 19.33 0.15 8.86
CA GLN A 50 18.78 1.19 9.73
C GLN A 50 18.97 2.58 9.13
N LYS A 51 20.17 2.91 8.65
CA LYS A 51 20.46 4.19 8.00
C LYS A 51 19.57 4.42 6.77
N MET A 52 19.38 3.39 5.94
CA MET A 52 18.48 3.43 4.79
C MET A 52 17.02 3.69 5.20
N ALA A 53 16.56 3.04 6.27
CA ALA A 53 15.20 3.24 6.79
C ALA A 53 14.99 4.66 7.35
N GLU A 54 15.99 5.23 8.02
CA GLU A 54 15.96 6.61 8.53
C GLU A 54 15.95 7.63 7.39
N TYR A 55 16.76 7.40 6.35
CA TYR A 55 16.74 8.22 5.14
C TYR A 55 15.40 8.16 4.42
N ARG A 56 14.79 6.98 4.32
CA ARG A 56 13.44 6.84 3.76
C ARG A 56 12.40 7.65 4.54
N LYS A 57 12.40 7.55 5.88
CA LYS A 57 11.51 8.36 6.73
C LYS A 57 11.72 9.85 6.51
N PHE A 58 12.96 10.29 6.27
CA PHE A 58 13.24 11.67 5.91
C PHE A 58 12.61 12.05 4.56
N LEU A 59 12.74 11.23 3.52
CA LEU A 59 12.07 11.47 2.23
C LEU A 59 10.54 11.54 2.38
N GLU A 60 9.96 10.72 3.25
CA GLU A 60 8.52 10.77 3.58
C GLU A 60 8.09 12.09 4.24
N THR A 61 8.99 12.76 4.97
CA THR A 61 8.71 14.10 5.53
C THR A 61 8.81 15.23 4.52
N CYS A 62 9.38 14.98 3.34
CA CYS A 62 9.53 15.97 2.28
C CYS A 62 8.26 16.07 1.42
N ASP A 63 7.40 17.03 1.73
CA ASP A 63 6.15 17.30 1.02
C ASP A 63 6.31 17.64 -0.49
N TYR A 64 7.45 18.19 -0.86
CA TYR A 64 7.81 18.57 -2.23
C TYR A 64 8.27 17.38 -3.10
N ILE A 65 8.47 16.20 -2.53
CA ILE A 65 8.76 14.99 -3.30
C ILE A 65 7.45 14.35 -3.73
N LYS A 66 7.32 14.11 -5.04
CA LYS A 66 6.18 13.47 -5.69
C LYS A 66 6.71 12.36 -6.59
N ALA A 67 5.83 11.46 -7.03
CA ALA A 67 6.15 10.39 -7.98
C ALA A 67 6.88 10.88 -9.24
N SER A 68 6.58 12.10 -9.71
CA SER A 68 7.24 12.70 -10.89
C SER A 68 8.52 13.50 -10.59
N THR A 69 8.95 13.56 -9.34
CA THR A 69 10.11 14.35 -8.93
C THR A 69 11.40 13.72 -9.42
N GLN A 70 12.24 14.51 -10.06
CA GLN A 70 13.55 14.08 -10.58
C GLN A 70 14.65 14.37 -9.57
N TRP A 71 15.56 13.41 -9.35
CA TRP A 71 16.69 13.55 -8.41
C TRP A 71 17.47 14.85 -8.59
N ARG A 72 17.84 15.18 -9.85
CA ARG A 72 18.64 16.37 -10.18
C ARG A 72 18.03 17.70 -9.70
N LYS A 73 16.71 17.75 -9.48
CA LYS A 73 16.02 18.98 -9.06
C LYS A 73 16.02 19.19 -7.54
N ILE A 74 16.28 18.12 -6.79
CA ILE A 74 16.17 18.14 -5.32
C ILE A 74 17.46 17.75 -4.62
N GLN A 75 18.47 17.26 -5.36
CA GLN A 75 19.74 16.77 -4.82
C GLN A 75 20.36 17.79 -3.85
N ASP A 76 20.55 19.03 -4.29
CA ASP A 76 21.19 20.07 -3.46
C ASP A 76 20.41 20.30 -2.16
N ARG A 77 19.07 20.31 -2.23
CA ARG A 77 18.20 20.49 -1.06
C ARG A 77 18.22 19.31 -0.09
N LEU A 78 18.47 18.09 -0.59
CA LEU A 78 18.58 16.90 0.25
C LEU A 78 19.98 16.79 0.87
N GLU A 79 21.03 17.19 0.16
CA GLU A 79 22.42 17.06 0.62
C GLU A 79 22.74 17.91 1.86
N ASP A 80 21.94 18.94 2.14
CA ASP A 80 22.05 19.77 3.35
C ASP A 80 21.66 19.04 4.67
N ASP A 81 21.01 17.87 4.59
CA ASP A 81 20.57 17.12 5.78
C ASP A 81 21.66 16.15 6.29
N GLU A 82 21.86 16.11 7.62
CA GLU A 82 22.83 15.24 8.29
C GLU A 82 22.59 13.75 8.01
N ARG A 83 21.33 13.34 7.85
CA ARG A 83 20.95 11.95 7.53
C ARG A 83 21.41 11.54 6.14
N CYS A 84 21.50 12.49 5.21
CA CYS A 84 22.10 12.26 3.90
C CYS A 84 23.60 12.05 4.03
N SER A 85 24.28 12.82 4.88
CA SER A 85 25.72 12.69 5.11
C SER A 85 26.14 11.33 5.69
N CYS A 86 25.25 10.65 6.41
CA CYS A 86 25.46 9.31 6.96
C CYS A 86 25.43 8.17 5.91
N LEU A 87 25.03 8.45 4.67
CA LEU A 87 24.92 7.50 3.56
C LEU A 87 25.88 7.82 2.41
N GLU A 88 26.31 6.78 1.69
CA GLU A 88 27.06 6.94 0.44
C GLU A 88 26.18 7.54 -0.66
N LYS A 89 26.79 8.20 -1.65
CA LYS A 89 26.04 8.81 -2.76
C LYS A 89 25.18 7.81 -3.52
N ILE A 90 25.67 6.58 -3.69
CA ILE A 90 24.93 5.49 -4.35
C ILE A 90 23.71 5.09 -3.51
N ASP A 91 23.87 4.93 -2.21
CA ASP A 91 22.77 4.58 -1.30
C ASP A 91 21.66 5.64 -1.29
N ARG A 92 22.04 6.93 -1.32
CA ARG A 92 21.06 8.03 -1.40
C ARG A 92 20.23 7.97 -2.69
N LEU A 93 20.86 7.62 -3.81
CA LEU A 93 20.19 7.45 -5.10
C LEU A 93 19.25 6.25 -5.07
N ILE A 94 19.72 5.10 -4.59
CA ILE A 94 18.91 3.88 -4.46
C ILE A 94 17.70 4.15 -3.56
N GLY A 95 17.91 4.74 -2.38
CA GLY A 95 16.83 5.04 -1.46
C GLY A 95 15.81 6.04 -2.01
N PHE A 96 16.26 7.00 -2.83
CA PHE A 96 15.37 7.91 -3.53
C PHE A 96 14.57 7.22 -4.63
N GLU A 97 15.22 6.42 -5.47
CA GLU A 97 14.58 5.65 -6.55
C GLU A 97 13.52 4.69 -5.99
N ASP A 98 13.85 3.93 -4.94
CA ASP A 98 12.91 3.05 -4.25
C ASP A 98 11.70 3.81 -3.71
N TYR A 99 11.93 4.98 -3.10
CA TYR A 99 10.84 5.83 -2.59
C TYR A 99 9.93 6.35 -3.71
N ILE A 100 10.50 6.80 -4.83
CA ILE A 100 9.72 7.26 -6.00
C ILE A 100 8.90 6.12 -6.60
N ASN A 101 9.50 4.95 -6.77
CA ASN A 101 8.81 3.76 -7.28
C ASN A 101 7.61 3.37 -6.40
N ASP A 102 7.75 3.47 -5.08
CA ASP A 102 6.64 3.21 -4.16
C ASP A 102 5.54 4.26 -4.27
N LEU A 103 5.87 5.54 -4.43
CA LEU A 103 4.89 6.60 -4.69
C LEU A 103 4.14 6.38 -6.01
N GLU A 104 4.84 6.00 -7.07
CA GLU A 104 4.24 5.69 -8.37
C GLU A 104 3.25 4.52 -8.27
N LYS A 105 3.65 3.47 -7.56
CA LYS A 105 2.83 2.28 -7.33
C LYS A 105 1.58 2.59 -6.50
N GLU A 106 1.71 3.43 -5.47
CA GLU A 106 0.57 3.87 -4.66
C GLU A 106 -0.41 4.70 -5.49
N GLU A 107 0.08 5.61 -6.33
CA GLU A 107 -0.78 6.41 -7.24
C GLU A 107 -1.52 5.51 -8.26
N GLU A 108 -0.84 4.50 -8.81
CA GLU A 108 -1.46 3.52 -9.71
C GLU A 108 -2.55 2.71 -9.00
N GLU A 109 -2.29 2.28 -7.77
CA GLU A 109 -3.26 1.53 -6.96
C GLU A 109 -4.51 2.37 -6.66
N LEU A 110 -4.33 3.65 -6.29
CA LEU A 110 -5.45 4.57 -6.07
C LEU A 110 -6.31 4.73 -7.34
N LYS A 111 -5.67 4.92 -8.50
CA LYS A 111 -6.37 4.99 -9.79
C LYS A 111 -7.10 3.69 -10.12
N ARG A 112 -6.51 2.53 -9.78
CA ARG A 112 -7.12 1.21 -9.98
C ARG A 112 -8.37 1.05 -9.14
N VAL A 113 -8.28 1.38 -7.86
CA VAL A 113 -9.40 1.33 -6.90
C VAL A 113 -10.52 2.26 -7.34
N GLU A 114 -10.23 3.52 -7.69
CA GLU A 114 -11.22 4.48 -8.16
C GLU A 114 -11.97 3.98 -9.42
N LYS A 115 -11.23 3.50 -10.42
CA LYS A 115 -11.83 2.89 -11.63
C LYS A 115 -12.73 1.71 -11.28
N GLU A 116 -12.34 0.90 -10.31
CA GLU A 116 -13.15 -0.24 -9.87
C GLU A 116 -14.44 0.21 -9.16
N HIS A 117 -14.37 1.25 -8.31
CA HIS A 117 -15.55 1.86 -7.69
C HIS A 117 -16.53 2.40 -8.73
N VAL A 118 -16.03 3.11 -9.75
CA VAL A 118 -16.85 3.60 -10.87
C VAL A 118 -17.54 2.44 -11.59
N ARG A 119 -16.79 1.42 -11.99
CA ARG A 119 -17.34 0.22 -12.67
C ARG A 119 -18.40 -0.50 -11.83
N ARG A 120 -18.21 -0.57 -10.51
CA ARG A 120 -19.21 -1.15 -9.59
C ARG A 120 -20.47 -0.30 -9.54
N ALA A 121 -20.34 1.03 -9.46
CA ALA A 121 -21.47 1.95 -9.45
C ALA A 121 -22.28 1.86 -10.76
N GLU A 122 -21.61 1.83 -11.91
CA GLU A 122 -22.25 1.66 -13.21
C GLU A 122 -23.04 0.35 -13.31
N ARG A 123 -22.49 -0.77 -12.82
CA ARG A 123 -23.22 -2.05 -12.77
C ARG A 123 -24.48 -1.95 -11.92
N LYS A 124 -24.38 -1.38 -10.71
CA LYS A 124 -25.54 -1.16 -9.83
C LYS A 124 -26.61 -0.30 -10.51
N ASN A 125 -26.20 0.76 -11.20
CA ASN A 125 -27.12 1.65 -11.92
C ASN A 125 -27.84 0.91 -13.05
N ARG A 126 -27.10 0.11 -13.82
CA ARG A 126 -27.67 -0.70 -14.90
C ARG A 126 -28.67 -1.73 -14.36
N ASP A 127 -28.31 -2.42 -13.30
CA ASP A 127 -29.16 -3.46 -12.71
C ASP A 127 -30.42 -2.83 -12.08
N ALA A 128 -30.30 -1.67 -11.41
CA ALA A 128 -31.43 -0.91 -10.90
C ALA A 128 -32.37 -0.42 -12.02
N PHE A 129 -31.83 0.05 -13.15
CA PHE A 129 -32.64 0.43 -14.31
C PHE A 129 -33.36 -0.77 -14.91
N ARG A 130 -32.69 -1.92 -14.99
CA ARG A 130 -33.33 -3.17 -15.44
C ARG A 130 -34.50 -3.56 -14.54
N THR A 131 -34.32 -3.54 -13.21
CA THR A 131 -35.41 -3.79 -12.27
C THR A 131 -36.56 -2.81 -12.46
N LEU A 132 -36.27 -1.52 -12.67
CA LEU A 132 -37.30 -0.53 -12.96
C LEU A 132 -38.10 -0.89 -14.23
N LEU A 133 -37.43 -1.30 -15.31
CA LEU A 133 -38.11 -1.73 -16.54
C LEU A 133 -38.99 -2.97 -16.28
N GLU A 134 -38.48 -3.96 -15.55
CA GLU A 134 -39.21 -5.17 -15.18
C GLU A 134 -40.47 -4.85 -14.34
N GLU A 135 -40.40 -3.91 -13.39
CA GLU A 135 -41.57 -3.40 -12.64
C GLU A 135 -42.63 -2.79 -13.57
N HIS A 136 -42.20 -2.01 -14.58
CA HIS A 136 -43.15 -1.37 -15.49
C HIS A 136 -43.77 -2.36 -16.47
N VAL A 137 -43.05 -3.43 -16.85
CA VAL A 137 -43.62 -4.56 -17.59
C VAL A 137 -44.67 -5.27 -16.74
N ALA A 138 -44.36 -5.57 -15.48
CA ALA A 138 -45.30 -6.23 -14.57
C ALA A 138 -46.55 -5.39 -14.31
N ALA A 139 -46.43 -4.07 -14.28
CA ALA A 139 -47.55 -3.14 -14.16
C ALA A 139 -48.37 -2.97 -15.46
N GLY A 140 -47.97 -3.61 -16.56
CA GLY A 140 -48.63 -3.50 -17.87
C GLY A 140 -48.39 -2.16 -18.58
N ILE A 141 -47.48 -1.32 -18.07
CA ILE A 141 -47.14 -0.01 -18.63
C ILE A 141 -46.21 -0.18 -19.83
N LEU A 142 -45.26 -1.10 -19.74
CA LEU A 142 -44.37 -1.47 -20.84
C LEU A 142 -44.80 -2.81 -21.43
N THR A 143 -45.02 -2.82 -22.75
CA THR A 143 -45.27 -4.02 -23.55
C THR A 143 -44.23 -4.16 -24.66
N ALA A 144 -44.10 -5.34 -25.27
CA ALA A 144 -43.14 -5.57 -26.36
C ALA A 144 -43.37 -4.67 -27.61
N LYS A 145 -44.56 -4.08 -27.75
CA LYS A 145 -44.91 -3.14 -28.83
C LYS A 145 -44.63 -1.68 -28.49
N THR A 146 -44.18 -1.38 -27.26
CA THR A 146 -43.86 -0.01 -26.84
C THR A 146 -42.62 0.44 -27.59
N ALA A 147 -42.76 1.39 -28.51
CA ALA A 147 -41.62 1.91 -29.25
C ALA A 147 -40.71 2.72 -28.32
N THR A 148 -39.39 2.60 -28.49
CA THR A 148 -38.39 3.32 -27.68
C THR A 148 -38.63 4.83 -27.65
N ARG A 149 -39.12 5.40 -28.77
CA ARG A 149 -39.47 6.81 -28.92
C ARG A 149 -40.64 7.28 -28.04
N ASP A 150 -41.55 6.39 -27.67
CA ASP A 150 -42.71 6.73 -26.83
C ASP A 150 -42.36 6.82 -25.34
N THR A 151 -41.25 6.18 -24.94
CA THR A 151 -40.77 6.11 -23.54
C THR A 151 -39.74 7.17 -23.17
N THR A 152 -39.13 7.85 -24.16
CA THR A 152 -38.12 8.91 -23.94
C THR A 152 -38.73 10.31 -23.77
N SER A 153 -40.06 10.44 -23.73
CA SER A 153 -40.70 11.72 -23.40
C SER A 153 -40.61 11.97 -21.89
N ASP A 154 -39.84 12.99 -21.49
CA ASP A 154 -39.66 13.40 -20.08
C ASP A 154 -41.01 13.65 -19.37
N GLU A 155 -42.05 14.01 -20.12
CA GLU A 155 -43.40 14.28 -19.62
C GLU A 155 -44.07 13.04 -19.01
N LYS A 156 -44.05 11.88 -19.70
CA LYS A 156 -44.63 10.64 -19.15
C LYS A 156 -43.83 10.11 -17.96
N CYS A 157 -42.51 10.26 -17.99
CA CYS A 157 -41.63 9.86 -16.89
C CYS A 157 -41.86 10.72 -15.64
N ASN A 158 -42.07 12.03 -15.80
CA ASN A 158 -42.39 12.94 -14.71
C ASN A 158 -43.82 12.75 -14.18
N GLU A 159 -44.81 12.55 -15.04
CA GLU A 159 -46.19 12.21 -14.61
C GLU A 159 -46.21 10.94 -13.76
N MET A 160 -45.47 9.91 -14.17
CA MET A 160 -45.39 8.66 -13.40
C MET A 160 -44.64 8.82 -12.08
N ARG A 161 -43.58 9.64 -12.02
CA ARG A 161 -42.90 10.00 -10.75
C ARG A 161 -43.85 10.74 -9.81
N GLU A 162 -44.65 11.65 -10.31
CA GLU A 162 -45.65 12.38 -9.52
C GLU A 162 -46.81 11.49 -9.06
N GLN A 163 -47.26 10.54 -9.88
CA GLN A 163 -48.25 9.54 -9.46
C GLN A 163 -47.71 8.62 -8.36
N ARG A 164 -46.42 8.23 -8.42
CA ARG A 164 -45.75 7.45 -7.35
C ARG A 164 -45.64 8.27 -6.06
N LYS A 165 -45.29 9.56 -6.13
CA LYS A 165 -45.32 10.46 -4.95
C LYS A 165 -46.71 10.55 -4.35
N LYS A 166 -47.75 10.79 -5.17
CA LYS A 166 -49.15 10.84 -4.73
C LYS A 166 -49.62 9.53 -4.08
N LYS A 167 -49.27 8.37 -4.65
CA LYS A 167 -49.57 7.06 -4.03
C LYS A 167 -48.84 6.85 -2.69
N ARG A 168 -47.59 7.30 -2.57
CA ARG A 168 -46.84 7.23 -1.31
C ARG A 168 -47.44 8.13 -0.23
N LEU A 169 -47.82 9.36 -0.61
CA LEU A 169 -48.51 10.31 0.26
C LEU A 169 -49.91 9.79 0.68
N TYR A 170 -50.68 9.23 -0.25
CA TYR A 170 -51.99 8.66 0.04
C TYR A 170 -51.91 7.45 1.00
N LYS A 171 -50.94 6.56 0.78
CA LYS A 171 -50.69 5.42 1.67
C LYS A 171 -50.19 5.86 3.06
N SER A 172 -49.40 6.93 3.12
CA SER A 172 -48.98 7.56 4.38
C SER A 172 -50.15 8.21 5.13
N ALA A 173 -51.10 8.82 4.42
CA ALA A 173 -52.27 9.47 5.02
C ALA A 173 -53.31 8.46 5.54
N ASN A 174 -53.42 7.28 4.90
CA ASN A 174 -54.40 6.25 5.26
C ASN A 174 -53.87 5.12 6.16
N CYS A 175 -52.58 5.09 6.50
CA CYS A 175 -52.00 4.12 7.45
C CYS A 175 -52.26 4.47 8.94
N GLY A 176 -53.06 5.51 9.23
CA GLY A 176 -53.37 6.00 10.58
C GLY A 176 -54.76 5.69 11.11
N VAL A 177 -55.60 4.90 10.41
CA VAL A 177 -56.95 4.56 10.91
C VAL A 177 -57.00 3.08 11.24
N ILE A 178 -56.68 2.75 12.49
CA ILE A 178 -57.17 1.53 13.14
C ILE A 178 -58.59 1.89 13.62
N PRO A 179 -59.67 1.27 13.13
CA PRO A 179 -60.97 1.41 13.76
C PRO A 179 -60.95 0.58 15.05
N GLU A 180 -60.94 1.24 16.21
CA GLU A 180 -61.47 0.64 17.42
C GLU A 180 -62.96 0.38 17.19
N LEU A 181 -63.36 -0.90 17.23
CA LEU A 181 -64.46 -1.47 17.99
C LEU A 181 -64.60 -2.97 17.67
#